data_AF-A0A7V8XSA2-F1
#
_entry.id   AF-A0A7V8XSA2-F1
#
_cell.length_a   1.000
_cell.length_b   1.000
_cell.length_c   1.000
_cell.angle_alpha   90.00
_cell.angle_beta   90.00
_cell.angle_gamma   90.00
#
_symmetry.space_group_name_H-M   'P 1'
#
loop_
_entity.id
_entity.type
_entity.pdbx_description
1 polymer ?
#
loop_
_entity_poly.entity_id
_entity_poly.type
_entity_poly.pdbx_seq_one_letter_code
_entity_poly.pdbx_strand_id
1 'polypeptide(L)'
;MLLPIHVAAGGLAMVLGAVALLVKKGGSIHRRSGLLFVCAMLVMGTTASILGFRQSPTDENVFAGFMTAYFVGTALTTVRPASPWTRRFNVAALTVAVGLVLGAIVSGVKAVNNPGLSPGGVPLRTIGVMCG
;
A
#
# COMPACT_ATOMS: atom_id res chain seq x y z
N MET A 1 -15.99 -12.23 -4.29
CA MET A 1 -14.97 -12.63 -5.29
C MET A 1 -13.65 -11.90 -5.13
N LEU A 2 -13.63 -10.62 -4.74
CA LEU A 2 -12.37 -9.89 -4.55
C LEU A 2 -11.50 -10.41 -3.39
N LEU A 3 -12.10 -10.89 -2.29
CA LEU A 3 -11.34 -11.40 -1.13
C LEU A 3 -10.45 -12.62 -1.48
N PRO A 4 -10.95 -13.68 -2.15
CA PRO A 4 -10.07 -14.75 -2.63
C PRO A 4 -8.95 -14.27 -3.55
N ILE A 5 -9.23 -13.32 -4.45
CA ILE A 5 -8.23 -12.75 -5.38
C ILE A 5 -7.15 -11.99 -4.59
N HIS A 6 -7.56 -11.18 -3.60
CA HIS A 6 -6.66 -10.43 -2.75
C HIS A 6 -5.70 -11.37 -1.99
N VAL A 7 -6.26 -12.41 -1.35
CA VAL A 7 -5.46 -13.39 -0.60
C VAL A 7 -4.49 -14.15 -1.51
N ALA A 8 -4.97 -14.61 -2.68
CA ALA A 8 -4.13 -15.32 -3.64
C ALA A 8 -3.01 -14.42 -4.20
N ALA A 9 -3.34 -13.17 -4.57
CA ALA A 9 -2.37 -12.19 -5.05
C ALA A 9 -1.32 -11.86 -3.97
N GLY A 10 -1.75 -11.74 -2.71
CA GLY A 10 -0.84 -11.50 -1.59
C GLY A 10 0.09 -12.67 -1.30
N GLY A 11 -0.44 -13.90 -1.32
CA GLY A 11 0.38 -15.11 -1.22
C GLY A 11 1.40 -15.21 -2.35
N LEU A 12 0.97 -14.95 -3.59
CA LEU A 12 1.86 -14.94 -4.74
C LEU A 12 2.95 -13.86 -4.63
N ALA A 13 2.59 -12.66 -4.17
CA ALA A 13 3.56 -11.59 -3.91
C ALA A 13 4.60 -12.03 -2.86
N MET A 14 4.20 -12.68 -1.77
CA MET A 14 5.16 -13.18 -0.77
C MET A 14 6.15 -14.19 -1.35
N VAL A 15 5.66 -15.16 -2.12
CA VAL A 15 6.52 -16.18 -2.76
C VAL A 15 7.48 -15.53 -3.77
N LEU A 16 6.98 -14.67 -4.64
CA LEU A 16 7.80 -13.99 -5.66
C LEU A 16 8.83 -13.04 -5.04
N GLY A 17 8.46 -12.35 -3.96
CA GLY A 17 9.35 -11.49 -3.19
C GLY A 17 10.48 -12.30 -2.55
N ALA A 18 10.14 -13.43 -1.91
CA ALA A 18 11.13 -14.34 -1.35
C ALA A 18 12.10 -14.87 -2.43
N VAL A 19 11.57 -15.31 -3.58
CA VAL A 19 12.39 -15.74 -4.71
C VAL A 19 13.32 -14.62 -5.17
N ALA A 20 12.82 -13.39 -5.33
CA ALA A 20 13.62 -12.24 -5.74
C ALA A 20 14.77 -11.93 -4.76
N LEU A 21 14.57 -12.15 -3.46
CA LEU A 21 15.60 -11.96 -2.44
C LEU A 21 16.64 -13.08 -2.40
N LEU A 22 16.23 -14.33 -2.67
CA LEU A 22 17.12 -15.49 -2.61
C LEU A 22 18.03 -15.62 -3.84
N VAL A 23 17.60 -15.14 -5.00
CA VAL A 23 18.38 -15.25 -6.24
C VAL A 23 19.41 -14.13 -6.39
N LYS A 24 20.45 -14.38 -7.20
CA LYS A 24 21.49 -13.39 -7.51
C LYS A 24 20.88 -12.09 -8.04
N LYS A 25 21.07 -11.00 -7.29
CA LYS A 25 20.61 -9.66 -7.64
C LYS A 25 21.10 -9.26 -9.04
N GLY A 26 20.20 -8.69 -9.84
CA GLY A 26 20.48 -8.27 -11.21
C GLY A 26 20.44 -9.38 -12.27
N GLY A 27 20.35 -10.66 -11.88
CA GLY A 27 20.14 -11.77 -12.80
C GLY A 27 18.77 -11.73 -13.49
N SER A 28 18.61 -12.52 -14.56
CA SER A 28 17.35 -12.62 -15.31
C SER A 28 16.18 -13.10 -14.43
N ILE A 29 16.44 -14.06 -13.54
CA ILE A 29 15.45 -14.57 -12.59
C ILE A 29 15.02 -13.47 -11.61
N HIS A 30 15.97 -12.72 -11.04
CA HIS A 30 15.66 -11.60 -10.13
C HIS A 30 14.80 -10.54 -10.80
N ARG A 31 15.12 -10.19 -12.06
CA ARG A 31 14.33 -9.21 -12.83
C ARG A 31 12.92 -9.72 -13.14
N ARG A 32 12.77 -11.00 -13.51
CA ARG A 32 11.46 -11.60 -13.81
C ARG A 32 10.60 -11.75 -12.55
N SER A 33 11.15 -12.30 -11.47
CA SER A 33 10.43 -12.46 -10.21
C SER A 33 10.07 -11.10 -9.60
N GLY A 34 10.97 -10.12 -9.66
CA GLY A 34 10.71 -8.74 -9.23
C GLY A 34 9.59 -8.06 -10.03
N LEU A 35 9.51 -8.29 -11.35
CA LEU A 35 8.42 -7.74 -12.15
C LEU A 35 7.07 -8.40 -11.82
N LEU A 36 7.04 -9.74 -11.68
CA LEU A 36 5.83 -10.45 -11.28
C LEU A 36 5.39 -10.07 -9.86
N PHE A 37 6.34 -9.85 -8.95
CA PHE A 37 6.08 -9.35 -7.61
C PHE A 37 5.37 -7.99 -7.64
N VAL A 38 5.85 -7.06 -8.47
CA VAL A 38 5.22 -5.76 -8.67
C VAL A 38 3.77 -5.92 -9.16
N CYS A 39 3.54 -6.77 -10.17
CA CYS A 39 2.19 -7.02 -10.69
C CYS A 39 1.27 -7.60 -9.60
N ALA A 40 1.73 -8.59 -8.84
CA ALA A 40 0.97 -9.22 -7.76
C ALA A 40 0.62 -8.21 -6.64
N MET A 41 1.58 -7.36 -6.26
CA MET A 41 1.35 -6.29 -5.28
C MET A 41 0.34 -5.25 -5.74
N LEU A 42 0.33 -4.88 -7.03
CA LEU A 42 -0.67 -3.95 -7.58
C LEU A 42 -2.08 -4.57 -7.58
N VAL A 43 -2.21 -5.86 -7.94
CA VAL A 43 -3.50 -6.57 -7.86
C VAL A 43 -3.96 -6.70 -6.40
N MET A 44 -3.06 -7.08 -5.49
CA MET A 44 -3.36 -7.19 -4.06
C MET A 44 -3.79 -5.83 -3.48
N GLY A 45 -3.04 -4.75 -3.75
CA GLY A 45 -3.35 -3.41 -3.25
C GLY A 45 -4.65 -2.84 -3.80
N THR A 46 -4.91 -2.98 -5.11
CA THR A 46 -6.17 -2.51 -5.73
C THR A 46 -7.38 -3.27 -5.20
N THR A 47 -7.28 -4.60 -5.06
CA THR A 47 -8.36 -5.41 -4.49
C THR A 47 -8.57 -5.09 -3.00
N ALA A 48 -7.52 -4.81 -2.23
CA ALA A 48 -7.62 -4.34 -0.84
C ALA A 48 -8.37 -3.01 -0.76
N SER A 49 -8.01 -2.03 -1.60
CA SER A 49 -8.66 -0.74 -1.60
C SER A 49 -10.14 -0.84 -1.96
N ILE A 50 -10.49 -1.65 -2.96
CA ILE A 50 -11.91 -1.86 -3.33
C ILE A 50 -12.65 -2.56 -2.19
N LEU A 51 -12.05 -3.55 -1.55
CA LEU A 51 -12.69 -4.30 -0.47
C LEU A 51 -12.91 -3.43 0.77
N GLY A 52 -11.92 -2.61 1.15
CA GLY A 52 -12.06 -1.62 2.21
C GLY A 52 -13.14 -0.59 1.88
N PHE A 53 -13.13 -0.05 0.67
CA PHE A 53 -14.12 0.94 0.24
C PHE A 53 -15.57 0.42 0.28
N ARG A 54 -15.75 -0.87 -0.02
CA ARG A 54 -17.08 -1.53 0.07
C ARG A 54 -17.55 -1.72 1.52
N GLN A 55 -16.66 -1.75 2.49
CA GLN A 55 -17.01 -1.83 3.91
C GLN A 55 -17.28 -0.43 4.46
N SER A 56 -16.33 0.48 4.28
CA SER A 56 -16.49 1.89 4.59
C SER A 56 -15.55 2.74 3.72
N PRO A 57 -15.97 3.91 3.22
CA PRO A 57 -15.07 4.85 2.56
C PRO A 57 -13.89 5.30 3.45
N THR A 58 -14.03 5.20 4.77
CA THR A 58 -12.99 5.56 5.74
C THR A 58 -12.17 4.37 6.26
N ASP A 59 -12.33 3.20 5.64
CA ASP A 59 -11.59 2.00 6.00
C ASP A 59 -10.09 2.19 5.69
N GLU A 60 -9.24 1.80 6.63
CA GLU A 60 -7.79 1.93 6.53
C GLU A 60 -7.18 1.12 5.39
N ASN A 61 -7.84 0.05 4.94
CA ASN A 61 -7.40 -0.76 3.81
C ASN A 61 -7.47 0.01 2.48
N VAL A 62 -8.37 0.99 2.37
CA VAL A 62 -8.41 1.91 1.22
C VAL A 62 -7.07 2.63 1.10
N PHE A 63 -6.65 3.24 2.22
CA PHE A 63 -5.40 3.96 2.35
C PHE A 63 -4.18 3.07 2.11
N ALA A 64 -4.15 1.91 2.76
CA ALA A 64 -3.05 0.96 2.65
C ALA A 64 -2.82 0.46 1.22
N GLY A 65 -3.90 0.20 0.47
CA GLY A 65 -3.79 -0.23 -0.93
C GLY A 65 -3.24 0.86 -1.85
N PHE A 66 -3.64 2.13 -1.67
CA PHE A 66 -3.05 3.26 -2.41
C PHE A 66 -1.58 3.49 -2.06
N MET A 67 -1.20 3.39 -0.78
CA MET A 67 0.20 3.49 -0.35
C MET A 67 1.05 2.38 -0.96
N THR A 68 0.52 1.15 -1.01
CA THR A 68 1.19 0.02 -1.66
C THR A 68 1.42 0.31 -3.14
N ALA A 69 0.41 0.82 -3.86
CA ALA A 69 0.54 1.19 -5.27
C ALA A 69 1.59 2.29 -5.49
N TYR A 70 1.64 3.30 -4.59
CA TYR A 70 2.65 4.35 -4.62
C TYR A 70 4.07 3.79 -4.48
N PHE A 71 4.34 3.01 -3.43
CA PHE A 71 5.68 2.47 -3.18
C PHE A 71 6.15 1.55 -4.29
N VAL A 72 5.29 0.64 -4.73
CA VAL A 72 5.66 -0.36 -5.73
C VAL A 72 5.82 0.29 -7.12
N GLY A 73 4.92 1.21 -7.48
CA GLY A 73 5.01 1.95 -8.74
C GLY A 73 6.27 2.81 -8.82
N THR A 74 6.54 3.61 -7.79
CA THR A 74 7.73 4.47 -7.76
C THR A 74 9.04 3.65 -7.68
N ALA A 75 9.06 2.53 -6.94
CA ALA A 75 10.19 1.61 -6.95
C ALA A 75 10.49 1.07 -8.36
N LEU A 76 9.46 0.68 -9.12
CA LEU A 76 9.63 0.20 -10.50
C LEU A 76 10.17 1.29 -11.42
N THR A 77 9.75 2.55 -11.23
CA THR A 77 10.29 3.66 -12.04
C THR A 77 11.77 3.93 -11.78
N THR A 78 12.24 3.70 -10.55
CA THR A 78 13.64 3.96 -10.15
C THR A 78 14.61 3.00 -10.83
N VAL A 79 14.18 1.77 -11.11
CA VAL A 79 15.02 0.75 -11.78
C VAL A 79 14.91 0.79 -13.32
N ARG A 80 14.03 1.64 -13.87
CA ARG A 80 13.83 1.79 -15.31
C ARG A 80 14.46 3.10 -15.81
N PRO A 81 14.88 3.17 -17.09
CA PRO A 81 15.43 4.39 -17.66
C PRO A 81 14.47 5.57 -17.51
N ALA A 82 15.02 6.74 -17.17
CA ALA A 82 14.23 7.95 -17.05
C ALA A 82 13.65 8.33 -18.42
N SER A 83 12.33 8.42 -18.48
CA SER A 83 11.55 8.80 -19.66
C SER A 83 10.58 9.92 -19.30
N PRO A 84 10.17 10.79 -20.24
CA PRO A 84 9.11 11.78 -20.01
C PRO A 84 7.83 11.16 -19.43
N TRP A 85 7.52 9.92 -19.80
CA TRP A 85 6.37 9.17 -19.27
C TRP A 85 6.55 8.82 -17.79
N THR A 86 7.73 8.29 -17.43
CA THR A 86 8.10 7.98 -16.04
C THR A 86 8.02 9.23 -15.15
N ARG A 87 8.44 10.39 -15.67
CA ARG A 87 8.35 11.66 -14.94
C ARG A 87 6.90 12.06 -14.66
N ARG A 88 6.00 11.94 -15.63
CA ARG A 88 4.56 12.21 -15.45
C ARG A 88 3.94 11.25 -14.44
N PHE A 89 4.27 9.97 -14.52
CA PHE A 89 3.81 8.97 -13.54
C PHE A 89 4.26 9.32 -12.12
N ASN A 90 5.53 9.71 -11.94
CA ASN A 90 6.07 10.07 -10.62
C ASN A 90 5.40 11.33 -10.05
N VAL A 91 5.11 12.34 -10.88
CA VAL A 91 4.35 13.52 -10.44
C VAL A 91 2.94 13.12 -10.00
N ALA A 92 2.23 12.30 -10.78
CA ALA A 92 0.90 11.81 -10.41
C ALA A 92 0.94 10.99 -9.11
N ALA A 93 1.89 10.06 -8.99
CA ALA A 93 2.09 9.25 -7.79
C ALA A 93 2.36 10.13 -6.57
N LEU A 94 3.19 11.17 -6.71
CA LEU A 94 3.48 12.13 -5.63
C LEU A 94 2.24 12.93 -5.23
N THR A 95 1.43 13.39 -6.18
CA THR A 95 0.17 14.10 -5.84
C THR A 95 -0.80 13.21 -5.05
N VAL A 96 -0.89 11.93 -5.41
CA VAL A 96 -1.68 10.95 -4.66
C VAL A 96 -1.11 10.73 -3.27
N ALA A 97 0.21 10.55 -3.14
CA ALA A 97 0.87 10.36 -1.84
C ALA A 97 0.67 11.56 -0.91
N VAL A 98 0.77 12.79 -1.41
CA VAL A 98 0.51 14.00 -0.62
C VAL A 98 -0.94 14.03 -0.14
N GLY A 99 -1.90 13.74 -1.02
CA GLY A 99 -3.32 13.66 -0.65
C GLY A 99 -3.59 12.61 0.43
N LEU A 100 -2.96 11.44 0.31
CA LEU A 100 -2.98 10.38 1.32
C LEU A 100 -2.44 10.89 2.66
N VAL A 101 -1.22 11.44 2.70
CA VAL A 101 -0.61 11.95 3.94
C VAL A 101 -1.50 12.99 4.62
N LEU A 102 -2.07 13.93 3.87
CA LEU A 102 -3.00 14.91 4.41
C LEU A 102 -4.26 14.24 5.00
N GLY A 103 -4.83 13.26 4.29
CA GLY A 103 -5.97 12.47 4.78
C GLY A 103 -5.67 11.72 6.07
N ALA A 104 -4.50 11.10 6.17
CA ALA A 104 -4.05 10.37 7.36
C ALA A 104 -3.79 11.29 8.56
N ILE A 105 -3.24 12.49 8.33
CA ILE A 105 -3.06 13.48 9.40
C ILE A 105 -4.44 13.96 9.90
N VAL A 106 -5.36 14.26 8.98
CA VAL A 106 -6.72 14.72 9.35
C VAL A 106 -7.48 13.63 10.12
N SER A 107 -7.41 12.37 9.69
CA SER A 107 -8.05 11.27 10.40
C SER A 107 -7.42 11.05 11.79
N GLY A 108 -6.10 11.11 11.89
CA GLY A 108 -5.38 11.03 13.17
C GLY A 108 -5.75 12.15 14.14
N VAL A 109 -5.78 13.40 13.69
CA VAL A 109 -6.21 14.55 14.50
C VAL A 109 -7.66 14.40 14.95
N LYS A 110 -8.56 13.97 14.07
CA LYS A 110 -9.96 13.71 14.43
C LYS A 110 -10.10 12.60 15.47
N ALA A 111 -9.29 11.54 15.37
CA ALA A 111 -9.29 10.44 16.32
C ALA A 111 -8.82 10.88 17.72
N VAL A 112 -7.75 11.67 17.80
CA VAL A 112 -7.25 12.22 19.07
C VAL A 112 -8.27 13.17 19.71
N ASN A 113 -8.93 14.01 18.91
CA ASN A 113 -9.88 15.00 19.42
C ASN A 113 -11.27 14.44 19.73
N ASN A 114 -11.62 13.26 19.21
CA ASN A 114 -12.92 12.60 19.43
C ASN A 114 -12.72 11.16 19.94
N PRO A 115 -12.28 10.98 21.19
CA PRO A 115 -11.94 9.66 21.74
C PRO A 115 -13.13 8.67 21.82
N GLY A 116 -14.37 9.14 21.61
CA GLY A 116 -15.59 8.33 21.64
C GLY A 116 -16.08 7.79 20.28
N LEU A 117 -15.53 8.25 19.14
CA LEU A 117 -15.88 7.75 17.81
C LEU A 117 -14.71 7.00 17.21
N SER A 118 -14.37 5.83 17.77
CA SER A 118 -13.42 4.92 17.11
C SER A 118 -14.16 4.20 15.98
N PRO A 119 -13.84 4.45 14.69
CA PRO A 119 -14.54 3.81 13.58
C PRO A 119 -14.24 2.30 13.46
N GLY A 120 -13.39 1.74 14.35
CA GLY A 120 -12.95 0.35 14.34
C GLY A 120 -12.89 -0.32 15.72
N GLY A 121 -13.51 0.26 16.76
CA GLY A 121 -13.62 -0.40 18.08
C GLY A 121 -12.31 -0.54 18.87
N VAL A 122 -11.20 0.06 18.42
CA VAL A 122 -9.98 0.16 19.22
C VAL A 122 -10.09 1.35 20.17
N PRO A 123 -10.11 1.15 21.50
CA PRO A 123 -10.06 2.26 22.44
C PRO A 123 -8.66 2.88 22.39
N LEU A 124 -8.58 4.19 22.12
CA LEU A 124 -7.38 5.05 22.18
C LEU A 124 -6.68 5.06 23.57
N ARG A 125 -7.16 4.27 24.54
CA ARG A 125 -6.73 4.28 25.93
C ARG A 125 -5.42 3.53 26.19
N THR A 126 -4.86 2.79 25.23
CA THR A 126 -3.60 2.05 25.44
C THR A 126 -2.33 2.88 25.25
N ILE A 127 -2.37 4.01 24.52
CA ILE A 127 -1.18 4.87 24.37
C ILE A 127 -0.99 5.77 25.61
N GLY A 128 -2.08 6.27 26.20
CA GLY A 128 -2.02 7.15 27.39
C GLY A 128 -1.70 6.45 28.71
N VAL A 129 -1.84 5.12 28.80
CA VAL A 129 -1.60 4.35 30.03
C VAL A 129 -0.14 3.87 30.15
N MET A 130 0.66 3.96 29.09
CA MET A 130 2.10 3.60 29.15
C MET A 130 3.01 4.76 29.61
N CYS A 131 2.46 5.97 29.80
CA CYS A 131 3.21 7.17 30.20
C CYS A 131 2.66 7.84 31.47
N GLY A 132 1.84 7.15 32.26
CA GLY A 132 1.29 7.63 33.52
C GLY A 132 1.78 6.82 34.71
#